data_AF-A0AAU2F8S2-F1
#
_entry.id   AF-A0AAU2F8S2-F1
#
_cell.length_a   1.000
_cell.length_b   1.000
_cell.length_c   1.000
_cell.angle_alpha   90.00
_cell.angle_beta   90.00
_cell.angle_gamma   90.00
#
_symmetry.space_group_name_H-M   'P 1'
#
loop_
_entity.id
_entity.type
_entity.pdbx_description
1 polymer ?
#
loop_
_entity_poly.entity_id
_entity_poly.type
_entity_poly.pdbx_seq_one_letter_code
_entity_poly.pdbx_strand_id
1 'polypeptide(L)'
;MTVLETTESTEPTTNRVPERRPDGQDRYTISEVVLFTGLTAHTLRWYERIGLMPHIDRSHTGQRRYRNRDLDWLDLVGKLRLTGMPVADMVRYAELVREGDQTYGERFELLESTRRAVLDRIAELQDTLAVLDRKISFYAEADLDAGLARQVESAR
;
A
#
# COMPACT_ATOMS: atom_id res chain seq x y z
N MET A 1 -34.00 19.82 27.89
CA MET A 1 -33.14 20.48 26.88
C MET A 1 -31.89 19.62 26.79
N THR A 2 -31.86 18.73 25.80
CA THR A 2 -30.88 17.64 25.71
C THR A 2 -29.58 18.16 25.09
N VAL A 3 -28.48 17.98 25.81
CA VAL A 3 -27.12 18.23 25.32
C VAL A 3 -26.78 17.03 24.44
N LEU A 4 -26.68 17.24 23.13
CA LEU A 4 -26.18 16.21 22.21
C LEU A 4 -24.66 16.31 22.19
N GLU A 5 -24.01 15.30 22.75
CA GLU A 5 -22.60 15.01 22.53
C GLU A 5 -22.40 14.71 21.04
N THR A 6 -21.74 15.62 20.33
CA THR A 6 -21.28 15.38 18.97
C THR A 6 -20.05 14.47 19.06
N THR A 7 -20.24 13.20 18.72
CA THR A 7 -19.17 12.24 18.53
C THR A 7 -18.24 12.72 17.41
N GLU A 8 -16.99 12.98 17.74
CA GLU A 8 -15.91 13.17 16.78
C GLU A 8 -15.79 11.90 15.94
N SER A 9 -16.15 12.00 14.67
CA SER A 9 -15.93 10.94 13.68
C SER A 9 -14.44 10.84 13.39
N THR A 10 -13.82 9.76 13.86
CA THR A 10 -12.47 9.37 13.48
C THR A 10 -12.46 8.96 12.01
N GLU A 11 -12.11 9.89 11.12
CA GLU A 11 -11.81 9.56 9.73
C GLU A 11 -10.58 8.63 9.65
N PRO A 12 -10.57 7.65 8.73
CA PRO A 12 -9.42 6.77 8.58
C PRO A 12 -8.24 7.58 8.04
N THR A 13 -7.09 7.44 8.70
CA THR A 13 -5.82 8.10 8.38
C THR A 13 -5.41 7.76 6.94
N THR A 14 -5.84 8.58 5.98
CA THR A 14 -5.34 8.52 4.63
C THR A 14 -3.85 8.85 4.69
N ASN A 15 -3.04 7.89 4.24
CA ASN A 15 -1.60 8.03 4.10
C ASN A 15 -1.31 9.20 3.15
N ARG A 16 -1.17 10.40 3.72
CA ARG A 16 -1.00 11.64 2.97
C ARG A 16 0.44 11.68 2.48
N VAL A 17 0.64 11.24 1.23
CA VAL A 17 1.86 11.53 0.48
C VAL A 17 2.08 13.04 0.57
N PRO A 18 3.27 13.54 0.96
CA PRO A 18 3.51 14.98 1.03
C PRO A 18 3.18 15.62 -0.33
N GLU A 19 2.12 16.43 -0.35
CA GLU A 19 1.69 17.17 -1.53
C GLU A 19 2.81 18.16 -1.92
N ARG A 20 3.21 18.09 -3.20
CA ARG A 20 4.26 18.85 -3.90
C ARG A 20 5.66 18.25 -3.85
N ARG A 21 5.95 17.41 -4.85
CA ARG A 21 7.30 17.30 -5.42
C ARG A 21 7.77 18.74 -5.69
N PRO A 22 8.90 19.23 -5.14
CA PRO A 22 9.37 20.57 -5.39
C PRO A 22 9.57 20.78 -6.89
N ASP A 23 8.82 21.70 -7.48
CA ASP A 23 9.03 22.10 -8.86
C ASP A 23 10.45 22.69 -8.97
N GLY A 24 11.28 22.04 -9.78
CA GLY A 24 12.53 22.63 -10.27
C GLY A 24 13.85 21.94 -9.88
N GLN A 25 13.89 20.88 -9.06
CA GLN A 25 15.14 20.09 -8.88
C GLN A 25 14.87 18.58 -8.70
N ASP A 26 15.03 17.81 -9.79
CA ASP A 26 15.00 16.34 -9.85
C ASP A 26 16.20 15.67 -9.13
N ARG A 27 16.43 16.01 -7.86
CA ARG A 27 17.62 15.57 -7.09
C ARG A 27 17.30 15.44 -5.60
N TYR A 28 16.58 14.39 -5.23
CA TYR A 28 16.28 14.07 -3.83
C TYR A 28 17.42 13.34 -3.15
N THR A 29 17.69 13.70 -1.91
CA THR A 29 18.53 12.92 -0.99
C THR A 29 17.80 11.66 -0.54
N ILE A 30 18.55 10.68 -0.03
CA ILE A 30 17.94 9.46 0.52
C ILE A 30 16.98 9.76 1.68
N SER A 31 17.27 10.78 2.50
CA SER A 31 16.42 11.17 3.63
C SER A 31 15.08 11.73 3.16
N GLU A 32 15.06 12.52 2.09
CA GLU A 32 13.81 13.02 1.50
C GLU A 32 13.00 11.88 0.89
N VAL A 33 13.64 10.94 0.18
CA VAL A 33 12.94 9.77 -0.36
C VAL A 33 12.33 8.89 0.74
N VAL A 34 13.02 8.74 1.88
CA VAL A 34 12.46 8.05 3.06
C VAL A 34 11.18 8.75 3.53
N LEU A 35 11.15 10.08 3.58
CA LEU A 35 9.96 10.83 3.97
C LEU A 35 8.82 10.70 2.95
N PHE A 36 9.12 10.70 1.65
CA PHE A 36 8.10 10.60 0.61
C PHE A 36 7.51 9.20 0.45
N THR A 37 8.32 8.17 0.64
CA THR A 37 7.93 6.78 0.34
C THR A 37 7.59 5.96 1.58
N GLY A 38 8.00 6.41 2.77
CA GLY A 38 7.93 5.62 4.00
C GLY A 38 8.91 4.44 4.04
N LEU A 39 9.73 4.22 3.01
CA LEU A 39 10.75 3.18 2.98
C LEU A 39 11.95 3.59 3.83
N THR A 40 12.60 2.62 4.45
CA THR A 40 13.84 2.91 5.18
C THR A 40 15.01 3.14 4.22
N ALA A 41 15.99 3.94 4.63
CA ALA A 41 17.22 4.13 3.86
C ALA A 41 17.97 2.80 3.62
N HIS A 42 17.84 1.84 4.54
CA HIS A 42 18.38 0.49 4.35
C HIS A 42 17.66 -0.24 3.22
N THR A 43 16.32 -0.18 3.16
CA THR A 43 15.51 -0.78 2.10
C THR A 43 15.84 -0.19 0.73
N LEU A 44 16.01 1.14 0.62
CA LEU A 44 16.38 1.79 -0.64
C LEU A 44 17.75 1.31 -1.14
N ARG A 45 18.75 1.24 -0.24
CA ARG A 45 20.08 0.70 -0.57
C ARG A 45 20.02 -0.78 -0.95
N TRP A 46 19.14 -1.54 -0.30
CA TRP A 46 18.93 -2.94 -0.60
C TRP A 46 18.31 -3.13 -1.98
N TYR A 47 17.29 -2.34 -2.35
CA TYR A 47 16.67 -2.36 -3.67
C TYR A 47 17.64 -2.03 -4.80
N GLU A 48 18.49 -1.02 -4.62
CA GLU A 48 19.59 -0.75 -5.56
C GLU A 48 20.55 -1.94 -5.67
N ARG A 49 20.94 -2.54 -4.54
CA ARG A 49 21.89 -3.67 -4.51
C ARG A 49 21.38 -4.91 -5.23
N ILE A 50 20.09 -5.23 -5.13
CA ILE A 50 19.50 -6.41 -5.78
C ILE A 50 19.11 -6.14 -7.25
N GLY A 51 19.39 -4.95 -7.79
CA GLY A 51 19.05 -4.60 -9.17
C GLY A 51 17.56 -4.29 -9.40
N LEU A 52 16.79 -4.11 -8.32
CA LEU A 52 15.38 -3.71 -8.42
C LEU A 52 15.24 -2.24 -8.80
N MET A 53 16.21 -1.41 -8.44
CA MET A 53 16.33 -0.05 -8.94
C MET A 53 17.51 0.06 -9.91
N PRO A 54 17.44 0.95 -10.92
CA PRO A 54 18.62 1.31 -11.68
C PRO A 54 19.67 1.96 -10.78
N HIS A 55 20.92 2.01 -11.26
CA HIS A 55 22.00 2.69 -10.54
C HIS A 55 21.61 4.16 -10.27
N ILE A 56 21.67 4.57 -9.00
CA ILE A 56 21.29 5.92 -8.58
C ILE A 56 22.47 6.87 -8.73
N ASP A 57 22.22 8.02 -9.36
CA ASP A 57 23.24 9.05 -9.54
C ASP A 57 23.79 9.53 -8.19
N ARG A 58 25.03 10.02 -8.21
CA ARG A 58 25.68 10.58 -7.02
C ARG A 58 26.04 12.04 -7.22
N SER A 59 25.95 12.83 -6.16
CA SER A 59 26.48 14.20 -6.12
C SER A 59 28.01 14.19 -6.17
N HIS A 60 28.61 15.37 -6.37
CA HIS A 60 30.07 15.57 -6.27
C HIS A 60 30.65 15.15 -4.91
N THR A 61 29.82 15.13 -3.86
CA THR A 61 30.17 14.67 -2.50
C THR A 61 29.91 13.17 -2.27
N GLY A 62 29.58 12.42 -3.32
CA GLY A 62 29.37 10.96 -3.29
C GLY A 62 28.01 10.50 -2.78
N GLN A 63 27.09 11.43 -2.50
CA GLN A 63 25.77 11.15 -1.93
C GLN A 63 24.75 10.80 -3.03
N ARG A 64 23.90 9.79 -2.78
CA ARG A 64 22.84 9.39 -3.73
C ARG A 64 21.87 10.54 -4.02
N ARG A 65 21.45 10.65 -5.27
CA ARG A 65 20.50 11.64 -5.78
C ARG A 65 19.45 10.96 -6.64
N TYR A 66 18.24 10.88 -6.09
CA TYR A 66 17.08 10.29 -6.76
C TYR A 66 16.36 11.35 -7.60
N ARG A 67 15.77 10.92 -8.70
CA ARG A 67 14.97 11.73 -9.62
C ARG A 67 13.50 11.37 -9.47
N ASN A 68 12.60 12.19 -10.04
CA ASN A 68 11.17 11.90 -10.04
C ASN A 68 10.82 10.50 -10.59
N ARG A 69 11.46 10.08 -11.68
CA ARG A 69 11.29 8.72 -12.24
C ARG A 69 11.63 7.60 -11.25
N ASP A 70 12.58 7.83 -10.34
CA ASP A 70 12.97 6.84 -9.34
C ASP A 70 11.90 6.73 -8.25
N LEU A 71 11.23 7.85 -7.92
CA LEU A 71 10.09 7.88 -7.01
C LEU A 71 8.86 7.22 -7.64
N ASP A 72 8.58 7.48 -8.92
CA ASP A 72 7.49 6.81 -9.66
C ASP A 72 7.71 5.29 -9.70
N TRP A 73 8.95 4.87 -9.93
CA TRP A 73 9.34 3.47 -9.87
C TRP A 73 9.15 2.86 -8.48
N LEU A 74 9.56 3.58 -7.42
CA LEU A 74 9.39 3.13 -6.04
C LEU A 74 7.92 2.99 -5.64
N ASP A 75 7.04 3.87 -6.12
CA ASP A 75 5.60 3.74 -5.89
C ASP A 75 5.07 2.46 -6.55
N LEU A 76 5.41 2.21 -7.82
CA LEU A 76 5.03 0.97 -8.51
C LEU A 76 5.53 -0.28 -7.77
N VAL A 77 6.81 -0.32 -7.41
CA VAL A 77 7.40 -1.43 -6.62
C VAL A 77 6.67 -1.60 -5.28
N GLY A 78 6.31 -0.49 -4.63
CA GLY A 78 5.50 -0.50 -3.42
C GLY A 78 4.15 -1.18 -3.63
N LYS A 79 3.43 -0.84 -4.71
CA LYS A 79 2.15 -1.47 -5.06
C LYS A 79 2.30 -2.95 -5.41
N LEU A 80 3.28 -3.32 -6.23
CA LEU A 80 3.54 -4.73 -6.58
C LEU A 80 3.85 -5.57 -5.34
N ARG A 81 4.60 -5.02 -4.38
CA ARG A 81 4.84 -5.71 -3.11
C ARG A 81 3.56 -5.95 -2.31
N LEU A 82 2.61 -5.00 -2.32
CA LEU A 82 1.32 -5.14 -1.63
C LEU A 82 0.45 -6.24 -2.25
N THR A 83 0.66 -6.61 -3.53
CA THR A 83 -0.05 -7.74 -4.15
C THR A 83 0.50 -9.10 -3.73
N GLY A 84 1.55 -9.14 -2.88
CA GLY A 84 2.24 -10.37 -2.53
C GLY A 84 3.22 -10.86 -3.60
N MET A 85 3.53 -10.04 -4.62
CA MET A 85 4.52 -10.41 -5.63
C MET A 85 5.89 -10.69 -4.98
N PRO A 86 6.51 -11.86 -5.26
CA PRO A 86 7.84 -12.16 -4.79
C PRO A 86 8.86 -11.11 -5.26
N VAL A 87 9.85 -10.83 -4.42
CA VAL A 87 10.93 -9.88 -4.77
C VAL A 87 11.69 -10.34 -6.01
N ALA A 88 11.85 -11.65 -6.22
CA ALA A 88 12.48 -12.19 -7.42
C ALA A 88 11.74 -11.78 -8.71
N ASP A 89 10.40 -11.83 -8.71
CA ASP A 89 9.59 -11.44 -9.87
C ASP A 89 9.64 -9.92 -10.10
N MET A 90 9.68 -9.12 -9.02
CA MET A 90 9.90 -7.68 -9.13
C MET A 90 11.27 -7.34 -9.74
N VAL A 91 12.33 -8.08 -9.38
CA VAL A 91 13.66 -7.92 -9.98
C VAL A 91 13.65 -8.33 -11.44
N ARG A 92 13.00 -9.44 -11.79
CA ARG A 92 12.81 -9.86 -13.19
C ARG A 92 12.07 -8.79 -13.99
N TYR A 93 11.01 -8.20 -13.44
CA TYR A 93 10.31 -7.09 -14.08
C TYR A 93 11.23 -5.88 -14.31
N ALA A 94 12.08 -5.55 -13.35
CA ALA A 94 13.09 -4.49 -13.48
C ALA A 94 14.13 -4.79 -14.56
N GLU A 95 14.52 -6.05 -14.73
CA GLU A 95 15.41 -6.50 -15.82
C GLU A 95 14.74 -6.31 -17.19
N LEU A 96 13.50 -6.78 -17.34
CA LEU A 96 12.74 -6.62 -18.59
C LEU A 96 12.58 -5.14 -18.96
N VAL A 97 12.29 -4.26 -17.99
CA VAL A 97 12.19 -2.82 -18.22
C VAL A 97 13.53 -2.23 -18.69
N ARG A 98 14.66 -2.70 -18.13
CA ARG A 98 16.00 -2.24 -18.54
C ARG A 98 16.41 -2.72 -19.92
N GLU A 99 15.96 -3.90 -20.33
CA GLU A 99 16.23 -4.44 -21.66
C GLU A 99 15.59 -3.61 -22.76
N GLY A 100 14.42 -3.01 -22.52
CA GLY A 100 13.79 -2.06 -23.42
C GLY A 100 12.56 -2.62 -24.15
N ASP A 101 12.19 -2.00 -25.26
CA ASP A 101 10.86 -2.14 -25.88
C ASP A 101 10.54 -3.55 -26.39
N GLN A 102 11.56 -4.36 -26.70
CA GLN A 102 11.37 -5.75 -27.12
C GLN A 102 10.70 -6.63 -26.04
N THR A 103 10.76 -6.23 -24.76
CA THR A 103 10.20 -7.01 -23.65
C THR A 103 8.78 -6.60 -23.27
N TYR A 104 8.10 -5.75 -24.07
CA TYR A 104 6.74 -5.30 -23.73
C TYR A 104 5.76 -6.47 -23.53
N GLY A 105 5.88 -7.54 -24.32
CA GLY A 105 5.06 -8.74 -24.18
C GLY A 105 5.25 -9.42 -22.81
N GLU A 106 6.49 -9.69 -22.42
CA GLU A 106 6.80 -10.33 -21.14
C GLU A 106 6.40 -9.46 -19.94
N ARG A 107 6.59 -8.14 -20.05
CA ARG A 107 6.15 -7.18 -19.02
C ARG A 107 4.63 -7.18 -18.88
N PHE A 108 3.91 -7.22 -20.00
CA PHE A 108 2.46 -7.30 -20.02
C PHE A 108 1.97 -8.59 -19.36
N GLU A 109 2.50 -9.75 -19.76
CA GLU A 109 2.12 -11.04 -19.20
C GLU A 109 2.34 -11.13 -17.68
N LEU A 110 3.47 -10.61 -17.19
CA LEU A 110 3.77 -10.56 -15.76
C LEU A 110 2.74 -9.72 -15.00
N LEU A 111 2.43 -8.52 -15.51
CA LEU A 111 1.45 -7.63 -14.88
C LEU A 111 0.02 -8.20 -14.98
N GLU A 112 -0.34 -8.87 -16.07
CA GLU A 112 -1.64 -9.51 -16.24
C GLU A 112 -1.81 -10.71 -15.30
N SER A 113 -0.76 -11.53 -15.14
CA SER A 113 -0.74 -12.61 -14.14
C SER A 113 -0.93 -12.07 -12.72
N THR A 114 -0.20 -11.01 -12.38
CA THR A 114 -0.32 -10.33 -11.09
C THR A 114 -1.73 -9.78 -10.88
N ARG A 115 -2.30 -9.15 -11.91
CA ARG A 115 -3.66 -8.61 -11.86
C ARG A 115 -4.69 -9.69 -11.58
N ARG A 116 -4.57 -10.88 -12.21
CA ARG A 116 -5.47 -12.01 -11.94
C ARG A 116 -5.38 -12.46 -10.48
N ALA A 117 -4.17 -12.66 -9.97
CA ALA A 117 -3.96 -13.05 -8.57
C ALA A 117 -4.54 -12.03 -7.57
N VAL A 118 -4.44 -10.73 -7.87
CA VAL A 118 -5.07 -9.67 -7.06
C VAL A 118 -6.59 -9.77 -7.08
N LEU A 119 -7.20 -10.00 -8.24
CA LEU A 119 -8.66 -10.14 -8.35
C LEU A 119 -9.16 -11.37 -7.58
N ASP A 120 -8.47 -12.49 -7.69
CA ASP A 120 -8.79 -13.70 -6.93
C ASP A 120 -8.72 -13.42 -5.42
N ARG A 121 -7.67 -12.72 -4.97
CA ARG A 121 -7.51 -12.34 -3.56
C ARG A 121 -8.60 -11.38 -3.08
N ILE A 122 -9.04 -10.45 -3.92
CA ILE A 122 -10.16 -9.54 -3.60
C ILE A 122 -11.44 -10.35 -3.40
N ALA A 123 -11.74 -11.30 -4.28
CA ALA A 123 -12.92 -12.14 -4.17
C ALA A 123 -12.91 -12.95 -2.86
N GLU A 124 -11.79 -13.60 -2.53
CA GLU A 124 -11.63 -14.34 -1.27
C GLU A 124 -11.86 -13.46 -0.03
N LEU A 125 -11.34 -12.23 -0.05
CA LEU A 125 -11.48 -11.29 1.05
C LEU A 125 -12.93 -10.80 1.18
N GLN A 126 -13.64 -10.60 0.06
CA GLN A 126 -15.05 -10.25 0.06
C GLN A 126 -15.92 -11.39 0.64
N ASP A 127 -15.65 -12.64 0.25
CA ASP A 127 -16.33 -13.81 0.82
C ASP A 127 -16.06 -13.95 2.33
N THR A 128 -14.81 -13.73 2.73
CA THR A 128 -14.42 -13.74 4.15
C THR A 128 -15.16 -12.65 4.93
N LEU A 129 -15.21 -11.44 4.38
CA LEU A 129 -15.90 -10.31 4.98
C LEU A 129 -17.38 -10.60 5.19
N ALA A 130 -18.06 -11.21 4.21
CA ALA A 130 -19.47 -11.60 4.34
C ALA A 130 -19.73 -12.57 5.51
N VAL A 131 -18.81 -13.51 5.76
CA VAL A 131 -18.92 -14.42 6.91
C VAL A 131 -18.74 -13.67 8.23
N LEU A 132 -17.77 -12.75 8.29
CA LEU A 132 -17.54 -11.92 9.47
C LEU A 132 -18.74 -11.03 9.76
N ASP A 133 -19.29 -10.36 8.74
CA ASP A 133 -20.47 -9.51 8.86
C ASP A 133 -21.67 -10.29 9.38
N ARG A 134 -21.92 -11.49 8.84
CA ARG A 134 -22.98 -12.37 9.35
C ARG A 134 -22.80 -12.71 10.83
N LYS A 135 -21.56 -12.96 11.27
CA LYS A 135 -21.27 -13.28 12.67
C LYS A 135 -21.42 -12.06 13.57
N ILE A 136 -21.00 -10.89 13.11
CA ILE A 136 -21.18 -9.63 13.82
C ILE A 136 -22.68 -9.33 14.01
N SER A 137 -23.49 -9.45 12.95
CA SER A 137 -24.95 -9.27 13.04
C SER A 137 -25.59 -10.23 14.02
N PHE A 138 -25.22 -11.52 13.96
CA PHE A 138 -25.75 -12.53 14.89
C PHE A 138 -25.48 -12.17 16.36
N TYR A 139 -24.27 -11.71 16.70
CA TYR A 139 -23.96 -11.32 18.07
C TYR A 139 -24.61 -10.00 18.48
N ALA A 140 -24.75 -9.04 17.56
CA ALA A 140 -25.45 -7.80 17.82
C ALA A 140 -26.93 -8.04 18.16
N GLU A 141 -27.61 -8.92 17.42
CA GLU A 141 -29.01 -9.30 17.69
C GLU A 141 -29.14 -10.03 19.03
N ALA A 142 -28.26 -11.00 19.30
CA ALA A 142 -28.29 -11.74 20.57
C ALA A 142 -28.08 -10.85 21.80
N ASP A 143 -27.21 -9.83 21.71
CA ASP A 143 -26.99 -8.90 22.81
C ASP A 143 -28.18 -7.95 23.04
N LEU A 144 -28.83 -7.50 21.96
CA LEU A 144 -30.06 -6.71 22.02
C LEU A 144 -31.21 -7.50 22.68
N ASP A 145 -31.40 -8.75 22.27
CA ASP A 145 -32.43 -9.63 22.84
C ASP A 145 -32.18 -9.91 24.34
N ALA A 146 -30.92 -10.15 24.71
CA ALA A 146 -30.55 -10.34 26.10
C ALA A 146 -30.71 -9.04 26.92
N GLY A 147 -30.47 -7.87 26.31
CA GLY A 147 -30.72 -6.56 26.91
C GLY A 147 -32.19 -6.29 27.17
N LEU A 148 -33.05 -6.60 26.19
CA LEU A 148 -34.50 -6.44 26.31
C LEU A 148 -35.09 -7.36 27.38
N ALA A 149 -34.66 -8.62 27.45
CA ALA A 149 -35.10 -9.57 28.47
C ALA A 149 -34.77 -9.08 29.90
N ARG A 150 -33.56 -8.55 30.11
CA ARG A 150 -33.14 -7.97 31.41
C ARG A 150 -33.96 -6.73 31.80
N GLN A 151 -34.36 -5.90 30.85
CA GLN A 151 -35.19 -4.72 31.11
C GLN A 151 -36.62 -5.09 31.50
N VAL A 152 -37.21 -6.09 30.84
CA VAL A 152 -38.56 -6.59 31.17
C VAL A 152 -38.61 -7.22 32.56
N GLU A 153 -37.57 -7.94 32.96
CA GLU A 153 -37.49 -8.57 34.29
C GLU A 153 -37.25 -7.56 35.41
N SER A 154 -36.51 -6.47 35.14
CA SER A 154 -36.25 -5.41 36.13
C SER A 154 -37.44 -4.46 36.35
N ALA A 155 -38.46 -4.50 35.48
CA ALA A 155 -39.65 -3.64 35.54
C ALA A 155 -40.87 -4.31 36.20
N ARG A 156 -40.71 -5.53 36.72
CA ARG A 156 -41.72 -6.30 37.48
C ARG A 156 -41.39 -6.31 38.96
#